data_AF-A0A0S7WK51-F1
#
_entry.id   AF-A0A0S7WK51-F1
#
_cell.length_a   1.000
_cell.length_b   1.000
_cell.length_c   1.000
_cell.angle_alpha   90.00
_cell.angle_beta   90.00
_cell.angle_gamma   90.00
#
_symmetry.space_group_name_H-M   'P 1'
#
loop_
_entity.id
_entity.type
_entity.pdbx_description
1 polymer ?
#
loop_
_entity_poly.entity_id
_entity_poly.type
_entity_poly.pdbx_seq_one_letter_code
_entity_poly.pdbx_strand_id
1 'polypeptide(L)'
;MRRRLPVIVCFLFGLFMLVQFFVPHPVGTEAYETVLDWVQIIYVFALFVGVAGIIKLHGSKLSPGKKGWFYSLTTILGLAAMVILGFVFGVGKGTPFNWIFQNLQAPMQATMFSLLAFFIASAAYRGFRVRNVESVLLLGAAVIVMIGRVPIGKMIFPYSPEVADWILRVPSMAARRGIFIGIGLGSIATALRVIVGIERTYLGRD
;
A
#
# COMPACT_ATOMS: atom_id res chain seq x y z
N MET A 1 16.10 29.33 -17.28
CA MET A 1 15.97 29.84 -15.89
C MET A 1 14.71 29.35 -15.17
N ARG A 2 13.54 29.24 -15.82
CA ARG A 2 12.26 28.84 -15.18
C ARG A 2 12.25 27.49 -14.42
N ARG A 3 13.12 26.53 -14.75
CA ARG A 3 13.21 25.22 -14.07
C ARG A 3 14.31 25.13 -12.99
N ARG A 4 15.25 26.08 -12.91
CA ARG A 4 16.34 26.01 -11.92
C ARG A 4 15.88 26.46 -10.54
N LEU A 5 15.00 27.47 -10.50
CA LEU A 5 14.51 28.04 -9.24
C LEU A 5 13.68 27.03 -8.42
N PRO A 6 12.72 26.28 -9.01
CA PRO A 6 12.01 25.23 -8.27
C PRO A 6 12.92 24.11 -7.74
N VAL A 7 13.95 23.73 -8.50
CA VAL A 7 14.90 22.69 -8.08
C VAL A 7 15.76 23.17 -6.91
N ILE A 8 16.21 24.42 -6.93
CA ILE A 8 16.97 25.01 -5.82
C ILE A 8 16.10 25.09 -4.56
N VAL A 9 14.84 25.52 -4.70
CA VAL A 9 13.88 25.54 -3.57
C VAL A 9 13.67 24.13 -3.02
N CYS A 10 13.41 23.15 -3.89
CA CYS A 10 13.24 21.75 -3.48
C CYS A 10 14.48 21.20 -2.76
N PHE A 11 15.68 21.49 -3.27
CA PHE A 11 16.93 21.08 -2.64
C PHE A 11 17.10 21.71 -1.25
N LEU A 12 16.87 23.02 -1.10
CA LEU A 12 17.02 23.73 0.17
C LEU A 12 16.03 23.24 1.22
N PHE A 13 14.75 23.11 0.87
CA PHE A 13 13.74 22.57 1.79
C PHE A 13 13.99 21.10 2.11
N GLY A 14 14.37 20.29 1.13
CA GLY A 14 14.72 18.88 1.34
C GLY A 14 15.93 18.71 2.26
N LEU A 15 16.97 19.52 2.07
CA LEU A 15 18.15 19.53 2.92
C LEU A 15 17.81 19.98 4.35
N PHE A 16 17.02 21.04 4.49
CA PHE A 16 16.55 21.52 5.80
C PHE A 16 15.78 20.42 6.55
N MET A 17 14.79 19.79 5.91
CA MET A 17 13.99 18.72 6.53
C MET A 17 14.85 17.51 6.92
N LEU A 18 15.87 17.18 6.12
CA LEU A 18 16.81 16.10 6.42
C LEU A 18 17.68 16.44 7.63
N VAL A 19 18.33 17.61 7.64
CA VAL A 19 19.24 18.02 8.72
C VAL A 19 18.50 18.18 10.04
N GLN A 20 17.36 18.85 10.03
CA GLN A 20 16.56 19.10 11.23
C GLN A 20 16.09 17.81 11.90
N PHE A 21 15.79 16.77 11.11
CA PHE A 21 15.39 15.47 11.65
C PHE A 21 16.47 14.83 12.54
N PHE A 22 17.76 15.03 12.23
CA PHE A 22 18.87 14.48 13.02
C PHE A 22 19.40 15.44 14.10
N VAL A 23 19.17 16.75 13.97
CA VAL A 23 19.64 17.76 14.92
C VAL A 23 18.46 18.65 15.35
N PRO A 24 17.66 18.21 16.35
CA PRO A 24 16.43 18.89 16.73
C PRO A 24 16.71 20.10 17.63
N HIS A 25 17.15 21.22 17.04
CA HIS A 25 17.22 22.50 17.73
C HIS A 25 15.81 23.13 17.82
N PRO A 26 15.40 23.79 18.93
CA PRO A 26 14.04 24.30 19.13
C PRO A 26 13.46 25.09 17.95
N VAL A 27 14.21 26.08 17.44
CA VAL A 27 13.80 26.91 16.28
C VAL A 27 13.58 26.08 15.01
N GLY A 28 14.42 25.07 14.79
CA GLY A 28 14.24 24.18 13.64
C GLY A 28 13.05 23.25 13.80
N THR A 29 12.72 22.87 15.04
CA THR A 29 11.60 21.96 15.33
C THR A 29 10.28 22.65 15.07
N GLU A 30 10.13 23.90 15.51
CA GLU A 30 8.96 24.73 15.21
C GLU A 30 8.75 24.89 13.69
N ALA A 31 9.83 25.19 12.95
CA ALA A 31 9.76 25.31 11.50
C ALA A 31 9.44 23.96 10.81
N TYR A 32 9.97 22.84 11.30
CA TYR A 32 9.67 21.50 10.81
C TYR A 32 8.20 21.13 11.02
N GLU A 33 7.68 21.34 12.22
CA GLU A 33 6.27 21.11 12.55
C GLU A 33 5.34 21.99 11.70
N THR A 34 5.70 23.26 11.50
CA THR A 34 4.95 24.17 10.62
C THR A 34 4.89 23.63 9.18
N VAL A 35 6.00 23.12 8.65
CA VAL A 35 6.03 22.51 7.31
C VAL A 35 5.20 21.23 7.28
N LEU A 36 5.24 20.40 8.32
CA LEU A 36 4.40 19.21 8.41
C LEU A 36 2.90 19.56 8.44
N ASP A 37 2.52 20.62 9.14
CA ASP A 37 1.14 21.12 9.15
C ASP A 37 0.70 21.56 7.75
N TRP A 38 1.56 22.30 7.03
CA TRP A 38 1.29 22.68 5.63
C TRP A 38 1.13 21.45 4.74
N VAL A 39 2.00 20.45 4.91
CA VAL A 39 1.92 19.18 4.17
C VAL A 39 0.61 18.47 4.49
N GLN A 40 0.17 18.44 5.75
CA GLN A 40 -1.11 17.85 6.14
C GLN A 40 -2.31 18.58 5.49
N ILE A 41 -2.28 19.91 5.43
CA ILE A 41 -3.29 20.71 4.72
C ILE A 41 -3.28 20.36 3.22
N ILE A 42 -2.10 20.29 2.59
CA ILE A 42 -1.96 19.90 1.18
C ILE A 42 -2.50 18.49 0.95
N TYR A 43 -2.26 17.54 1.85
CA TYR A 43 -2.79 16.17 1.75
C TYR A 43 -4.32 16.14 1.72
N VAL A 44 -4.99 16.98 2.53
CA VAL A 44 -6.45 17.09 2.50
C VAL A 44 -6.94 17.54 1.11
N PHE A 45 -6.29 18.55 0.51
CA PHE A 45 -6.61 18.98 -0.86
C PHE A 45 -6.26 17.90 -1.91
N ALA A 46 -5.16 17.17 -1.73
CA ALA A 46 -4.78 16.08 -2.61
C ALA A 46 -5.82 14.95 -2.62
N LEU A 47 -6.47 14.68 -1.47
CA LEU A 47 -7.59 13.74 -1.42
C LEU A 47 -8.75 14.19 -2.30
N PHE A 48 -9.10 15.48 -2.31
CA PHE A 48 -10.12 16.02 -3.23
C PHE A 48 -9.71 15.85 -4.70
N VAL A 49 -8.45 16.10 -5.03
CA VAL A 49 -7.92 15.85 -6.39
C VAL A 49 -8.01 14.37 -6.76
N GLY A 50 -7.73 13.47 -5.82
CA GLY A 50 -7.89 12.02 -5.99
C GLY A 50 -9.34 11.63 -6.28
N VAL A 51 -10.29 12.13 -5.49
CA VAL A 51 -11.73 11.93 -5.71
C VAL A 51 -12.16 12.47 -7.07
N ALA A 52 -11.76 13.70 -7.41
CA ALA A 52 -12.04 14.30 -8.71
C ALA A 52 -11.45 13.49 -9.87
N GLY A 53 -10.25 12.92 -9.68
CA GLY A 53 -9.60 12.03 -10.63
C GLY A 53 -10.41 10.75 -10.90
N ILE A 54 -10.92 10.11 -9.85
CA ILE A 54 -11.80 8.93 -9.95
C ILE A 54 -13.09 9.29 -10.69
N ILE A 55 -13.75 10.38 -10.31
CA ILE A 55 -14.97 10.86 -10.96
C ILE A 55 -14.72 11.16 -12.43
N LYS A 56 -13.62 11.83 -12.79
CA LYS A 56 -13.26 12.13 -14.18
C LYS A 56 -12.99 10.84 -14.98
N LEU A 57 -12.21 9.92 -14.41
CA LEU A 57 -11.82 8.67 -15.08
C LEU A 57 -13.03 7.78 -15.35
N HIS A 58 -13.87 7.55 -14.35
CA HIS A 58 -15.05 6.70 -14.47
C HIS A 58 -16.24 7.44 -15.14
N GLY A 59 -16.32 8.75 -14.97
CA GLY A 59 -17.32 9.61 -15.59
C GLY A 59 -17.24 9.59 -17.11
N SER A 60 -16.03 9.66 -17.67
CA SER A 60 -15.82 9.53 -19.12
C SER A 60 -16.20 8.16 -19.69
N LYS A 61 -16.38 7.14 -18.83
CA LYS A 61 -16.75 5.76 -19.19
C LYS A 61 -18.24 5.46 -19.00
N LEU A 62 -19.03 6.41 -18.47
CA LEU A 62 -20.48 6.33 -18.28
C LEU A 62 -21.31 6.49 -19.57
N SER A 63 -20.70 6.26 -20.74
CA SER A 63 -21.44 6.27 -22.00
C SER A 63 -21.99 4.88 -22.29
N PRO A 64 -23.30 4.75 -22.58
CA PRO A 64 -23.85 3.52 -23.16
C PRO A 64 -23.02 3.12 -24.39
N GLY A 65 -22.56 1.86 -24.43
CA GLY A 65 -21.72 1.34 -25.51
C GLY A 65 -20.23 1.17 -25.18
N LYS A 66 -19.71 1.73 -24.08
CA LYS A 66 -18.32 1.46 -23.64
C LYS A 66 -18.23 0.17 -22.82
N LYS A 67 -17.23 -0.67 -23.12
CA LYS A 67 -16.97 -1.92 -22.39
C LYS A 67 -16.73 -1.62 -20.90
N GLY A 68 -17.53 -2.22 -20.02
CA GLY A 68 -17.40 -2.04 -18.56
C GLY A 68 -18.01 -0.75 -18.00
N TRP A 69 -18.92 -0.08 -18.73
CA TRP A 69 -19.63 1.11 -18.24
C TRP A 69 -20.36 0.86 -16.91
N PHE A 70 -20.95 -0.32 -16.74
CA PHE A 70 -21.65 -0.70 -15.51
C PHE A 70 -20.75 -0.68 -14.29
N TYR A 71 -19.52 -1.21 -14.39
CA TYR A 71 -18.56 -1.14 -13.27
C TYR A 71 -18.18 0.29 -12.92
N SER A 72 -18.08 1.17 -13.92
CA SER A 72 -17.80 2.59 -13.68
C SER A 72 -18.98 3.30 -13.01
N LEU A 73 -20.21 2.92 -13.35
CA LEU A 73 -21.42 3.38 -12.64
C LEU A 73 -21.40 2.93 -11.18
N THR A 74 -21.14 1.65 -10.91
CA THR A 74 -21.07 1.12 -9.55
C THR A 74 -20.00 1.83 -8.72
N THR A 75 -18.84 2.16 -9.29
CA THR A 75 -17.80 2.91 -8.59
C THR A 75 -18.27 4.31 -8.20
N ILE A 76 -18.90 5.05 -9.13
CA ILE A 76 -19.36 6.41 -8.86
C ILE A 76 -20.50 6.44 -7.85
N LEU A 77 -21.46 5.52 -7.97
CA LEU A 77 -22.57 5.40 -7.02
C LEU A 77 -22.08 4.98 -5.63
N GLY A 78 -21.14 4.03 -5.56
CA GLY A 78 -20.54 3.60 -4.29
C GLY A 78 -19.76 4.73 -3.61
N LEU A 79 -18.99 5.51 -4.39
CA LEU A 79 -18.29 6.69 -3.90
C LEU A 79 -19.27 7.73 -3.34
N ALA A 80 -20.31 8.08 -4.11
CA ALA A 80 -21.33 9.03 -3.68
C ALA A 80 -22.08 8.55 -2.44
N ALA A 81 -22.46 7.27 -2.39
CA ALA A 81 -23.14 6.67 -1.23
C ALA A 81 -22.27 6.76 0.03
N MET A 82 -21.00 6.38 -0.04
CA MET A 82 -20.09 6.44 1.12
C MET A 82 -19.86 7.88 1.59
N VAL A 83 -19.72 8.84 0.67
CA VAL A 83 -19.57 10.26 1.01
C VAL A 83 -20.84 10.77 1.69
N ILE A 84 -22.01 10.57 1.09
CA ILE A 84 -23.30 11.05 1.62
C ILE A 84 -23.57 10.42 2.99
N LEU A 85 -23.39 9.11 3.14
CA LEU A 85 -23.64 8.43 4.41
C LEU A 85 -22.65 8.85 5.50
N GLY A 86 -21.38 9.06 5.15
CA GLY A 86 -20.37 9.56 6.08
C GLY A 86 -20.66 10.98 6.57
N PHE A 87 -21.11 11.87 5.69
CA PHE A 87 -21.48 13.25 6.06
C PHE A 87 -22.78 13.34 6.86
N VAL A 88 -23.80 12.55 6.49
CA VAL A 88 -25.14 12.63 7.11
C VAL A 88 -25.20 11.87 8.44
N PHE A 89 -24.61 10.68 8.51
CA PHE A 89 -24.75 9.77 9.66
C PHE A 89 -23.43 9.56 10.44
N GLY A 90 -22.33 10.15 9.98
CA GLY A 90 -21.00 9.97 10.56
C GLY A 90 -20.31 8.66 10.14
N VAL A 91 -19.05 8.52 10.55
CA VAL A 91 -18.17 7.38 10.19
C VAL A 91 -17.91 6.41 11.35
N GLY A 92 -18.54 6.64 12.51
CA GLY A 92 -18.33 5.87 13.73
C GLY A 92 -18.85 4.43 13.65
N LYS A 93 -18.53 3.61 14.66
CA LYS A 93 -19.06 2.24 14.78
C LYS A 93 -20.59 2.27 14.86
N GLY A 94 -21.25 1.34 14.19
CA GLY A 94 -22.71 1.24 14.14
C GLY A 94 -23.41 2.17 13.14
N THR A 95 -22.68 3.06 12.47
CA THR A 95 -23.24 3.92 11.41
C THR A 95 -23.49 3.15 10.11
N PRO A 96 -24.40 3.61 9.23
CA PRO A 96 -24.58 3.05 7.89
C PRO A 96 -23.27 3.02 7.08
N PHE A 97 -22.43 4.06 7.22
CA PHE A 97 -21.10 4.10 6.63
C PHE A 97 -20.25 2.90 7.07
N ASN A 98 -20.16 2.67 8.39
CA ASN A 98 -19.38 1.57 8.94
C ASN A 98 -19.97 0.20 8.55
N TRP A 99 -21.29 0.07 8.44
CA TRP A 99 -21.93 -1.17 7.99
C TRP A 99 -21.54 -1.50 6.54
N ILE A 100 -21.63 -0.54 5.61
CA ILE A 100 -21.22 -0.73 4.21
C ILE A 100 -19.72 -1.01 4.13
N PHE A 101 -18.91 -0.29 4.90
CA PHE A 101 -17.48 -0.53 4.97
C PHE A 101 -17.16 -1.97 5.37
N GLN A 102 -17.76 -2.46 6.46
CA GLN A 102 -17.46 -3.79 7.01
C GLN A 102 -18.07 -4.94 6.20
N ASN A 103 -19.23 -4.74 5.57
CA ASN A 103 -19.95 -5.82 4.89
C ASN A 103 -19.79 -5.83 3.36
N LEU A 104 -19.35 -4.72 2.76
CA LEU A 104 -19.12 -4.62 1.32
C LEU A 104 -17.65 -4.34 1.02
N GLN A 105 -17.12 -3.21 1.50
CA GLN A 105 -15.77 -2.79 1.10
C GLN A 105 -14.68 -3.75 1.61
N ALA A 106 -14.67 -4.08 2.90
CA ALA A 106 -13.66 -4.94 3.49
C ALA A 106 -13.66 -6.37 2.91
N PRO A 107 -14.83 -7.04 2.71
CA PRO A 107 -14.88 -8.33 2.04
C PRO A 107 -14.43 -8.26 0.59
N MET A 108 -14.79 -7.23 -0.18
CA MET A 108 -14.30 -7.06 -1.56
C MET A 108 -12.78 -6.87 -1.64
N GLN A 109 -12.17 -6.19 -0.67
CA GLN A 109 -10.71 -6.09 -0.58
C GLN A 109 -10.09 -7.44 -0.22
N ALA A 110 -10.72 -8.19 0.70
CA ALA A 110 -10.28 -9.53 1.08
C ALA A 110 -10.39 -10.53 -0.08
N THR A 111 -11.40 -10.45 -0.93
CA THR A 111 -11.52 -11.32 -2.12
C THR A 111 -10.42 -11.02 -3.14
N MET A 112 -10.11 -9.75 -3.40
CA MET A 112 -8.97 -9.37 -4.24
C MET A 112 -7.65 -9.94 -3.69
N PHE A 113 -7.42 -9.82 -2.39
CA PHE A 113 -6.22 -10.39 -1.74
C PHE A 113 -6.21 -11.93 -1.77
N SER A 114 -7.36 -12.56 -1.54
CA SER A 114 -7.51 -14.02 -1.60
C SER A 114 -7.25 -14.56 -3.01
N LEU A 115 -7.77 -13.90 -4.04
CA LEU A 115 -7.48 -14.24 -5.44
C LEU A 115 -6.00 -14.10 -5.76
N LEU A 116 -5.35 -13.01 -5.30
CA LEU A 116 -3.90 -12.86 -5.45
C LEU A 116 -3.14 -14.00 -4.77
N ALA A 117 -3.49 -14.34 -3.54
CA ALA A 117 -2.88 -15.47 -2.83
C ALA A 117 -3.10 -16.80 -3.57
N PHE A 118 -4.31 -17.05 -4.07
CA PHE A 118 -4.62 -18.24 -4.86
C PHE A 118 -3.84 -18.27 -6.18
N PHE A 119 -3.74 -17.17 -6.91
CA PHE A 119 -2.96 -17.10 -8.16
C PHE A 119 -1.46 -17.22 -7.92
N ILE A 120 -0.94 -16.63 -6.84
CA ILE A 120 0.46 -16.82 -6.42
C ILE A 120 0.69 -18.29 -6.09
N ALA A 121 -0.17 -18.92 -5.28
CA ALA A 121 -0.06 -20.33 -4.93
C ALA A 121 -0.18 -21.24 -6.17
N SER A 122 -1.10 -20.96 -7.08
CA SER A 122 -1.28 -21.70 -8.34
C SER A 122 -0.10 -21.52 -9.30
N ALA A 123 0.42 -20.30 -9.43
CA ALA A 123 1.62 -20.01 -10.23
C ALA A 123 2.85 -20.67 -9.61
N ALA A 124 2.98 -20.61 -8.29
CA ALA A 124 4.05 -21.27 -7.54
C ALA A 124 3.94 -22.79 -7.71
N TYR A 125 2.77 -23.41 -7.55
CA TYR A 125 2.56 -24.84 -7.79
C TYR A 125 2.91 -25.25 -9.23
N ARG A 126 2.48 -24.47 -10.24
CA ARG A 126 2.85 -24.70 -11.66
C ARG A 126 4.34 -24.49 -11.91
N GLY A 127 4.98 -23.56 -11.20
CA GLY A 127 6.43 -23.29 -11.25
C GLY A 127 7.27 -24.31 -10.47
N PHE A 128 6.70 -24.89 -9.40
CA PHE A 128 7.28 -25.91 -8.53
C PHE A 128 7.16 -27.33 -9.11
N ARG A 129 6.93 -27.46 -10.43
CA ARG A 129 7.15 -28.72 -11.13
C ARG A 129 8.64 -29.02 -11.04
N VAL A 130 9.00 -29.87 -10.05
CA VAL A 130 10.35 -30.26 -9.62
C VAL A 130 11.37 -30.11 -10.75
N ARG A 131 12.07 -28.98 -10.74
CA ARG A 131 13.13 -28.67 -11.70
C ARG A 131 14.45 -28.33 -11.03
N ASN A 132 14.43 -27.85 -9.78
CA ASN A 132 15.60 -27.51 -8.98
C ASN A 132 15.38 -27.81 -7.48
N VAL A 133 16.48 -28.00 -6.74
CA VAL A 133 16.48 -28.33 -5.29
C VAL A 133 15.79 -27.24 -4.47
N GLU A 134 15.92 -25.98 -4.87
CA GLU A 134 15.31 -24.82 -4.20
C GLU A 134 13.78 -24.88 -4.20
N SER A 135 13.15 -25.24 -5.33
CA SER A 135 11.69 -25.40 -5.41
C SER A 135 11.18 -26.52 -4.53
N VAL A 136 11.95 -27.61 -4.37
CA VAL A 136 11.60 -28.74 -3.50
C VAL A 136 11.65 -28.32 -2.03
N LEU A 137 12.67 -27.57 -1.63
CA LEU A 137 12.80 -27.03 -0.27
C LEU A 137 11.65 -26.08 0.07
N LEU A 138 11.29 -25.18 -0.87
CA LEU A 138 10.16 -24.25 -0.70
C LEU A 138 8.82 -24.97 -0.61
N LEU A 139 8.59 -25.97 -1.47
CA LEU A 139 7.37 -26.77 -1.46
C LEU A 139 7.24 -27.57 -0.15
N GLY A 140 8.33 -28.20 0.30
CA GLY A 140 8.37 -28.92 1.58
C GLY A 140 8.08 -28.00 2.77
N ALA A 141 8.71 -26.82 2.82
CA ALA A 141 8.45 -25.83 3.86
C ALA A 141 6.98 -25.36 3.85
N ALA A 142 6.38 -25.15 2.67
CA ALA A 142 4.99 -24.76 2.55
C ALA A 142 4.03 -25.83 3.09
N VAL A 143 4.27 -27.11 2.77
CA VAL A 143 3.45 -28.23 3.28
C VAL A 143 3.54 -28.33 4.79
N ILE A 144 4.74 -28.23 5.37
CA ILE A 144 4.95 -28.27 6.82
C ILE A 144 4.20 -27.12 7.51
N VAL A 145 4.31 -25.89 6.97
CA VAL A 145 3.61 -24.72 7.53
C VAL A 145 2.09 -24.87 7.43
N MET A 146 1.57 -25.38 6.31
CA MET A 146 0.13 -25.61 6.14
C MET A 146 -0.40 -26.64 7.16
N ILE A 147 0.31 -27.75 7.37
CA ILE A 147 -0.07 -28.76 8.37
C ILE A 147 -0.04 -28.15 9.78
N GLY A 148 1.01 -27.40 10.14
CA GLY A 148 1.14 -26.79 11.47
C GLY A 148 0.12 -25.71 11.81
N ARG A 149 -0.61 -25.18 10.81
CA ARG A 149 -1.65 -24.15 11.01
C ARG A 149 -3.08 -24.71 11.00
N VAL A 150 -3.27 -25.98 10.69
CA VAL A 150 -4.59 -26.64 10.72
C VAL A 150 -4.77 -27.39 12.05
N PRO A 151 -5.93 -27.27 12.73
CA PRO A 151 -6.17 -27.96 14.01
C PRO A 151 -5.96 -29.48 13.96
N ILE A 152 -6.27 -30.11 12.83
CA ILE A 152 -6.04 -31.55 12.57
C ILE A 152 -4.54 -31.88 12.55
N GLY A 153 -3.68 -30.97 12.10
CA GLY A 153 -2.23 -31.17 12.07
C GLY A 153 -1.63 -31.40 13.46
N LYS A 154 -2.18 -30.75 14.49
CA LYS A 154 -1.78 -30.96 15.89
C LYS A 154 -2.13 -32.38 16.39
N MET A 155 -3.21 -32.98 15.90
CA MET A 155 -3.60 -34.34 16.27
C MET A 155 -2.70 -35.40 15.65
N ILE A 156 -2.19 -35.16 14.44
CA ILE A 156 -1.30 -36.09 13.72
C ILE A 156 0.15 -35.92 14.19
N PHE A 157 0.61 -34.67 14.36
CA PHE A 157 1.95 -34.34 14.82
C PHE A 157 1.90 -33.18 15.83
N PRO A 158 2.03 -33.44 17.14
CA PRO A 158 1.88 -32.43 18.18
C PRO A 158 2.82 -31.22 18.06
N TYR A 159 4.03 -31.42 17.54
CA TYR A 159 5.05 -30.37 17.33
C TYR A 159 4.89 -29.62 16.00
N SER A 160 3.87 -29.94 15.18
CA SER A 160 3.64 -29.26 13.89
C SER A 160 3.50 -27.73 14.02
N PRO A 161 2.85 -27.15 15.05
CA PRO A 161 2.74 -25.70 15.17
C PRO A 161 4.09 -25.03 15.49
N GLU A 162 4.94 -25.66 16.30
CA GLU A 162 6.25 -25.13 16.70
C GLU A 162 7.21 -25.07 15.50
N VAL A 163 7.24 -26.12 14.68
CA VAL A 163 8.06 -26.16 13.46
C VAL A 163 7.57 -25.11 12.45
N ALA A 164 6.25 -25.00 12.26
CA ALA A 164 5.68 -23.98 11.39
C ALA A 164 6.00 -22.56 11.88
N ASP A 165 5.92 -22.32 13.19
CA ASP A 165 6.28 -21.04 13.81
C ASP A 165 7.78 -20.74 13.68
N TRP A 166 8.65 -21.73 13.79
CA TRP A 166 10.08 -21.55 13.56
C TRP A 166 10.38 -21.14 12.11
N ILE A 167 9.78 -21.81 11.12
CA ILE A 167 9.91 -21.47 9.69
C ILE A 167 9.44 -20.03 9.44
N LEU A 168 8.31 -19.63 10.04
CA LEU A 168 7.79 -18.28 9.86
C LEU A 168 8.65 -17.24 10.58
N ARG A 169 9.12 -17.50 11.80
CA ARG A 169 9.86 -16.52 12.61
C ARG A 169 11.32 -16.36 12.24
N VAL A 170 11.96 -17.37 11.66
CA VAL A 170 13.40 -17.33 11.34
C VAL A 170 13.61 -17.06 9.83
N PRO A 171 13.50 -18.04 8.92
CA PRO A 171 13.81 -17.79 7.51
C PRO A 171 12.79 -16.87 6.81
N SER A 172 11.49 -17.01 7.06
CA SER A 172 10.49 -16.14 6.41
C SER A 172 10.59 -14.69 6.88
N MET A 173 10.75 -14.46 8.19
CA MET A 173 10.99 -13.11 8.71
C MET A 173 12.33 -12.52 8.25
N ALA A 174 13.38 -13.32 8.06
CA ALA A 174 14.64 -12.84 7.49
C ALA A 174 14.43 -12.31 6.06
N ALA A 175 13.73 -13.06 5.20
CA ALA A 175 13.39 -12.62 3.85
C ALA A 175 12.51 -11.37 3.86
N ARG A 176 11.46 -11.34 4.71
CA ARG A 176 10.57 -10.18 4.85
C ARG A 176 11.32 -8.93 5.29
N ARG A 177 12.24 -9.06 6.25
CA ARG A 177 13.11 -7.95 6.69
C ARG A 177 14.01 -7.47 5.54
N GLY A 178 14.60 -8.37 4.76
CA GLY A 178 15.38 -8.02 3.58
C GLY A 178 14.57 -7.21 2.56
N ILE A 179 13.34 -7.63 2.28
CA ILE A 179 12.42 -6.87 1.41
C ILE A 179 12.14 -5.48 2.00
N PHE A 180 11.84 -5.37 3.30
CA PHE A 180 11.58 -4.07 3.92
C PHE A 180 12.79 -3.15 3.91
N ILE A 181 13.99 -3.68 4.16
CA ILE A 181 15.24 -2.93 4.03
C ILE A 181 15.40 -2.45 2.58
N GLY A 182 15.15 -3.31 1.60
CA GLY A 182 15.20 -2.95 0.18
C GLY A 182 14.20 -1.85 -0.20
N ILE A 183 12.96 -1.95 0.28
CA ILE A 183 11.93 -0.92 0.09
C ILE A 183 12.36 0.41 0.75
N GLY A 184 12.88 0.35 1.98
CA GLY A 184 13.34 1.54 2.71
C GLY A 184 14.53 2.22 2.03
N LEU A 185 15.54 1.45 1.60
CA LEU A 185 16.67 1.99 0.84
C LEU A 185 16.22 2.55 -0.51
N GLY A 186 15.29 1.88 -1.20
CA GLY A 186 14.71 2.33 -2.46
C GLY A 186 13.93 3.64 -2.33
N SER A 187 13.14 3.79 -1.26
CA SER A 187 12.41 5.04 -0.99
C SER A 187 13.35 6.18 -0.63
N ILE A 188 14.38 5.94 0.19
CA ILE A 188 15.43 6.93 0.52
C ILE A 188 16.19 7.33 -0.75
N ALA A 189 16.60 6.38 -1.58
CA ALA A 189 17.30 6.66 -2.83
C ALA A 189 16.45 7.53 -3.77
N THR A 190 15.16 7.24 -3.87
CA THR A 190 14.21 8.04 -4.68
C THR A 190 14.06 9.45 -4.10
N ALA A 191 13.89 9.58 -2.77
CA ALA A 191 13.80 10.88 -2.11
C ALA A 191 15.07 11.73 -2.31
N LEU A 192 16.25 11.13 -2.17
CA LEU A 192 17.53 11.81 -2.42
C LEU A 192 17.66 12.26 -3.89
N ARG A 193 17.25 11.42 -4.85
CA ARG A 193 17.26 11.80 -6.28
C ARG A 193 16.33 12.98 -6.56
N VAL A 194 15.20 13.07 -5.86
CA VAL A 194 14.29 14.23 -5.93
C VAL A 194 14.92 15.47 -5.30
N ILE A 195 15.48 15.37 -4.09
CA ILE A 195 16.11 16.49 -3.36
C ILE A 195 17.28 17.07 -4.18
N VAL A 196 18.16 16.21 -4.69
CA VAL A 196 19.32 16.62 -5.54
C VAL A 196 18.86 17.11 -6.93
N GLY A 197 17.58 16.92 -7.28
CA GLY A 197 17.01 17.40 -8.54
C GLY A 197 17.42 16.58 -9.76
N ILE A 198 17.85 15.33 -9.56
CA ILE A 198 18.08 14.33 -10.62
C ILE A 198 16.72 13.89 -11.16
N GLU A 199 15.77 13.59 -10.28
CA GLU A 199 14.37 13.31 -10.65
C GLU A 199 13.51 14.56 -10.52
N ARG A 200 12.92 14.98 -11.65
CA ARG A 200 12.11 16.21 -11.75
C ARG A 200 10.66 15.94 -12.15
N THR A 201 10.19 14.72 -11.91
CA THR A 201 8.84 14.26 -12.29
C THR A 201 7.73 15.14 -11.70
N TYR A 202 7.99 15.81 -10.58
CA TYR A 202 7.07 16.75 -9.92
C TYR A 202 6.91 18.10 -10.64
N LEU A 203 7.82 18.46 -11.56
CA LEU A 203 7.74 19.73 -12.31
C LEU A 203 6.80 19.68 -13.51
N GLY A 204 6.05 18.58 -13.68
CA GLY A 204 5.25 18.32 -14.86
C GLY A 204 6.11 17.87 -16.04
N ARG A 205 5.54 16.98 -16.87
CA ARG A 205 6.12 16.62 -18.16
C ARG A 205 5.80 17.73 -19.16
N ASP A 206 6.81 18.15 -19.91
CA ASP A 206 6.64 18.17 -21.36
C ASP A 206 6.95 16.76 -21.85
#